data_AF-A0A976CDH4-F1
#
_entry.id   AF-A0A976CDH4-F1
#
_cell.length_a   1.000
_cell.length_b   1.000
_cell.length_c   1.000
_cell.angle_alpha   90.00
_cell.angle_beta   90.00
_cell.angle_gamma   90.00
#
_symmetry.space_group_name_H-M   'P 1'
#
loop_
_entity.id
_entity.type
_entity.pdbx_description
1 polymer ?
#
loop_
_entity_poly.entity_id
_entity_poly.type
_entity_poly.pdbx_seq_one_letter_code
_entity_poly.pdbx_strand_id
1 'polypeptide(L)'
;NIFGGGAVPLEIPAQALFQFQWTKGWMEGGSSGSTLFDQNKRLVGTLTGGTSGVANCNNSLRTNSYGRFSKHWENNLVIKQRLSPNNASLQFLEGLDPNNNIAANVGVTLISSTVDGCAYSANTPITFRVRNFGSQAQSNIPVTWTVRNLTTNAEQTGSITIGGTLASISTVDITFNANLSSPGVSYLITVTTNLVGDGNTANDQLQGTLTNRNPTVAASNITFSNITSTSMTITFTGGNARNRMVVMKQGSALTIANYPVNGQPYSSDSNFEVGSSIGGAYVVYQGSGNQATVSNLTPNATYFVGVFEYDCTPVLYLISNVPTGSTQVLSIEDKQLEVNLKVYPNPASDFISIELNDNRYSVAEINLTNTLGKSIKTYQIKRESDNFNAKLSLQDIPKGIYILQFNTGKAKTYKKIIVN
;
A
#
# COMPACT_ATOMS: atom_id res chain seq x y z
N ASN A 1 -12.06 -12.32 -8.69
CA ASN A 1 -11.36 -13.51 -8.14
C ASN A 1 -11.57 -14.70 -9.08
N ILE A 2 -10.58 -15.58 -9.17
CA ILE A 2 -10.57 -16.76 -10.05
C ILE A 2 -11.08 -17.98 -9.29
N PHE A 3 -11.77 -18.87 -9.97
CA PHE A 3 -12.31 -20.08 -9.39
C PHE A 3 -11.33 -21.26 -9.56
N GLY A 4 -11.03 -21.94 -8.44
CA GLY A 4 -10.25 -23.18 -8.41
C GLY A 4 -8.72 -22.97 -8.40
N GLY A 5 -8.07 -23.42 -7.32
CA GLY A 5 -6.62 -23.36 -7.14
C GLY A 5 -6.14 -22.01 -6.58
N GLY A 6 -5.23 -22.04 -5.62
CA GLY A 6 -4.63 -20.80 -5.12
C GLY A 6 -3.73 -20.23 -6.20
N ALA A 7 -3.94 -18.97 -6.57
CA ALA A 7 -3.15 -18.26 -7.56
C ALA A 7 -2.96 -16.82 -7.09
N VAL A 8 -1.75 -16.30 -7.25
CA VAL A 8 -1.46 -14.89 -7.03
C VAL A 8 -1.44 -14.19 -8.39
N PRO A 9 -2.34 -13.23 -8.64
CA PRO A 9 -2.27 -12.39 -9.83
C PRO A 9 -0.99 -11.57 -9.79
N LEU A 10 -0.26 -11.52 -10.89
CA LEU A 10 0.84 -10.57 -11.05
C LEU A 10 0.26 -9.31 -11.69
N GLU A 11 0.32 -8.17 -10.99
CA GLU A 11 -0.12 -6.89 -11.54
C GLU A 11 0.83 -6.46 -12.65
N ILE A 12 0.32 -6.42 -13.87
CA ILE A 12 1.02 -5.85 -15.03
C ILE A 12 0.05 -4.86 -15.69
N PRO A 13 0.47 -3.62 -15.98
CA PRO A 13 -0.37 -2.65 -16.66
C PRO A 13 -0.74 -3.14 -18.07
N ALA A 14 -2.04 -3.11 -18.39
CA ALA A 14 -2.61 -3.09 -19.74
C ALA A 14 -2.11 -4.13 -20.78
N GLN A 15 -1.82 -5.38 -20.40
CA GLN A 15 -1.47 -6.44 -21.36
C GLN A 15 -2.67 -7.33 -21.73
N ALA A 16 -2.62 -7.94 -22.92
CA ALA A 16 -3.65 -8.85 -23.45
C ALA A 16 -3.77 -10.20 -22.71
N LEU A 17 -2.99 -10.37 -21.65
CA LEU A 17 -2.86 -11.60 -20.89
C LEU A 17 -3.24 -11.36 -19.42
N PHE A 18 -3.75 -12.39 -18.78
CA PHE A 18 -3.65 -12.55 -17.34
C PHE A 18 -2.41 -13.39 -17.03
N GLN A 19 -1.66 -13.01 -16.00
CA GLN A 19 -0.51 -13.78 -15.55
C GLN A 19 -0.69 -14.20 -14.10
N PHE A 20 -0.48 -15.48 -13.84
CA PHE A 20 -0.67 -16.09 -12.53
C PHE A 20 0.53 -16.89 -12.12
N GLN A 21 0.79 -16.84 -10.83
CA GLN A 21 1.61 -17.83 -10.15
C GLN A 21 0.71 -18.71 -9.30
N TRP A 22 0.68 -20.02 -9.60
CA TRP A 22 -0.12 -20.98 -8.85
C TRP A 22 0.58 -21.37 -7.55
N THR A 23 -0.18 -21.38 -6.46
CA THR A 23 0.25 -21.85 -5.13
C THR A 23 -0.13 -23.32 -4.89
N LYS A 24 -1.01 -23.89 -5.72
CA LYS A 24 -1.37 -25.32 -5.73
C LYS A 24 -1.80 -25.77 -7.13
N GLY A 25 -1.28 -26.91 -7.59
CA GLY A 25 -1.50 -27.42 -8.95
C GLY A 25 -0.57 -26.77 -9.99
N TRP A 26 -0.56 -27.31 -11.22
CA TRP A 26 0.29 -26.84 -12.33
C TRP A 26 -0.36 -27.15 -13.70
N MET A 27 0.15 -26.51 -14.76
CA MET A 27 -0.24 -26.73 -16.16
C MET A 27 0.92 -27.30 -16.98
N GLU A 28 0.75 -28.47 -17.58
CA GLU A 28 1.80 -29.20 -18.31
C GLU A 28 1.61 -29.12 -19.83
N GLY A 29 2.54 -29.75 -20.57
CA GLY A 29 2.34 -29.98 -22.00
C GLY A 29 1.00 -30.71 -22.22
N GLY A 30 0.11 -30.10 -23.01
CA GLY A 30 -1.26 -30.58 -23.20
C GLY A 30 -2.34 -29.71 -22.56
N SER A 31 -1.99 -28.85 -21.59
CA SER A 31 -2.94 -27.89 -21.01
C SER A 31 -3.21 -26.69 -21.93
N SER A 32 -2.43 -26.49 -23.00
CA SER A 32 -2.60 -25.37 -23.93
C SER A 32 -4.05 -25.28 -24.46
N GLY A 33 -4.65 -24.10 -24.35
CA GLY A 33 -6.05 -23.87 -24.69
C GLY A 33 -7.05 -24.12 -23.55
N SER A 34 -6.62 -24.61 -22.38
CA SER A 34 -7.50 -24.79 -21.22
C SER A 34 -8.07 -23.47 -20.71
N THR A 35 -9.28 -23.54 -20.17
CA THR A 35 -10.04 -22.36 -19.75
C THR A 35 -9.67 -21.87 -18.36
N LEU A 36 -9.59 -20.55 -18.20
CA LEU A 36 -9.64 -19.86 -16.91
C LEU A 36 -11.06 -19.41 -16.61
N PHE A 37 -11.55 -19.69 -15.39
CA PHE A 37 -12.87 -19.31 -14.93
C PHE A 37 -12.82 -18.25 -13.82
N ASP A 38 -13.75 -17.29 -13.84
CA ASP A 38 -13.98 -16.41 -12.69
C ASP A 38 -14.76 -17.13 -11.58
N GLN A 39 -14.91 -16.48 -10.43
CA GLN A 39 -15.67 -16.97 -9.27
C GLN A 39 -17.11 -17.39 -9.57
N ASN A 40 -17.70 -16.89 -10.66
CA ASN A 40 -19.05 -17.24 -11.11
C ASN A 40 -19.03 -18.40 -12.12
N LYS A 41 -17.88 -19.07 -12.30
CA LYS A 41 -17.64 -20.17 -13.24
C LYS A 41 -17.81 -19.75 -14.71
N ARG A 42 -17.53 -18.50 -15.04
CA ARG A 42 -17.58 -17.98 -16.42
C ARG A 42 -16.20 -17.97 -17.03
N LEU A 43 -16.10 -18.34 -18.32
CA LEU A 43 -14.85 -18.29 -19.06
C LEU A 43 -14.34 -16.84 -19.14
N VAL A 44 -13.12 -16.60 -18.68
CA VAL A 44 -12.47 -15.29 -18.72
C VAL A 44 -11.12 -15.29 -19.45
N GLY A 45 -10.55 -16.46 -19.73
CA GLY A 45 -9.35 -16.55 -20.55
C GLY A 45 -8.99 -17.96 -20.96
N THR A 46 -7.98 -18.07 -21.82
CA THR A 46 -7.49 -19.36 -22.37
C THR A 46 -5.98 -19.47 -22.21
N LEU A 47 -5.49 -20.61 -21.72
CA LEU A 47 -4.06 -20.82 -21.48
C LEU A 47 -3.30 -20.69 -22.81
N THR A 48 -2.44 -19.67 -22.89
CA THR A 48 -1.68 -19.34 -24.10
C THR A 48 -0.20 -19.67 -23.93
N GLY A 49 0.31 -19.71 -22.69
CA GLY A 49 1.68 -20.11 -22.43
C GLY A 49 2.07 -20.03 -20.95
N GLY A 50 3.37 -20.13 -20.69
CA GLY A 50 3.94 -20.04 -19.35
C GLY A 50 5.43 -20.31 -19.39
N THR A 51 6.11 -20.11 -18.26
CA THR A 51 7.54 -20.40 -18.12
C THR A 51 7.81 -21.90 -18.29
N SER A 52 8.68 -22.25 -19.25
CA SER A 52 9.14 -23.63 -19.49
C SER A 52 10.19 -24.04 -18.46
N GLY A 53 10.10 -25.28 -17.94
CA GLY A 53 11.14 -25.86 -17.08
C GLY A 53 10.71 -27.21 -16.47
N VAL A 54 11.68 -28.09 -16.21
CA VAL A 54 11.50 -29.45 -15.65
C VAL A 54 10.63 -29.42 -14.39
N ALA A 55 9.67 -30.34 -14.28
CA ALA A 55 8.73 -30.45 -13.18
C ALA A 55 9.47 -30.61 -11.83
N ASN A 56 9.54 -29.54 -11.05
CA ASN A 56 9.97 -29.58 -9.66
C ASN A 56 9.03 -28.68 -8.85
N CYS A 57 8.34 -29.26 -7.87
CA CYS A 57 7.20 -28.69 -7.14
C CYS A 57 7.49 -27.42 -6.29
N ASN A 58 8.70 -26.87 -6.32
CA ASN A 58 9.19 -25.93 -5.31
C ASN A 58 9.74 -24.60 -5.86
N ASN A 59 9.40 -24.18 -7.10
CA ASN A 59 9.90 -22.90 -7.63
C ASN A 59 8.83 -21.79 -7.62
N SER A 60 9.03 -20.82 -6.72
CA SER A 60 8.22 -19.60 -6.52
C SER A 60 8.36 -18.52 -7.63
N LEU A 61 8.87 -18.87 -8.81
CA LEU A 61 9.07 -17.93 -9.93
C LEU A 61 8.34 -18.33 -11.22
N ARG A 62 7.49 -19.35 -11.16
CA ARG A 62 6.82 -19.89 -12.36
C ARG A 62 5.47 -19.24 -12.61
N THR A 63 5.21 -18.92 -13.87
CA THR A 63 4.00 -18.21 -14.27
C THR A 63 3.29 -18.88 -15.44
N ASN A 64 1.96 -18.80 -15.43
CA ASN A 64 1.12 -19.13 -16.58
C ASN A 64 0.44 -17.87 -17.10
N SER A 65 0.34 -17.81 -18.41
CA SER A 65 -0.24 -16.68 -19.15
C SER A 65 -1.50 -17.14 -19.88
N TYR A 66 -2.61 -16.48 -19.57
CA TYR A 66 -3.92 -16.72 -20.18
C TYR A 66 -4.31 -15.54 -21.05
N GLY A 67 -4.60 -15.78 -22.32
CA GLY A 67 -5.19 -14.78 -23.20
C GLY A 67 -6.53 -14.32 -22.63
N ARG A 68 -6.68 -13.01 -22.41
CA ARG A 68 -7.91 -12.45 -21.84
C ARG A 68 -9.05 -12.60 -22.85
N PHE A 69 -10.17 -13.16 -22.41
CA PHE A 69 -11.36 -13.27 -23.27
C PHE A 69 -11.84 -11.91 -23.77
N SER A 70 -11.70 -10.84 -22.97
CA SER A 70 -12.01 -9.48 -23.41
C SER A 70 -11.16 -9.03 -24.61
N LYS A 71 -9.88 -9.42 -24.67
CA LYS A 71 -9.02 -9.11 -25.83
C LYS A 71 -9.30 -9.99 -27.03
N HIS A 72 -9.66 -11.24 -26.80
CA HIS A 72 -10.17 -12.10 -27.88
C HIS A 72 -11.46 -11.52 -28.46
N TRP A 73 -12.35 -10.99 -27.62
CA TRP A 73 -13.62 -10.38 -28.03
C TRP A 73 -13.44 -9.11 -28.85
N GLU A 74 -12.53 -8.22 -28.44
CA GLU A 74 -12.22 -6.97 -29.16
C GLU A 74 -11.62 -7.24 -30.55
N ASN A 75 -10.73 -8.24 -30.66
CA ASN A 75 -9.88 -8.44 -31.83
C ASN A 75 -10.32 -9.60 -32.75
N ASN A 76 -11.37 -10.35 -32.40
CA ASN A 76 -11.83 -11.49 -33.19
C ASN A 76 -13.33 -11.42 -33.49
N LEU A 77 -13.66 -10.94 -34.69
CA LEU A 77 -15.05 -10.83 -35.18
C LEU A 77 -15.78 -12.17 -35.22
N VAL A 78 -15.08 -13.29 -35.45
CA VAL A 78 -15.69 -14.63 -35.51
C VAL A 78 -16.18 -15.08 -34.14
N ILE A 79 -15.40 -14.85 -33.08
CA ILE A 79 -15.81 -15.19 -31.71
C ILE A 79 -17.05 -14.38 -31.32
N LYS A 80 -17.08 -13.09 -31.65
CA LYS A 80 -18.22 -12.21 -31.38
C LYS A 80 -19.49 -12.71 -32.10
N GLN A 81 -19.39 -13.05 -33.39
CA GLN A 81 -20.51 -13.57 -34.18
C GLN A 81 -20.98 -14.96 -33.70
N ARG A 82 -20.07 -15.84 -33.26
CA ARG A 82 -20.45 -17.19 -32.80
C ARG A 82 -21.09 -17.19 -31.42
N LEU A 83 -20.58 -16.39 -30.48
CA LEU A 83 -21.04 -16.37 -29.10
C LEU A 83 -22.16 -15.35 -28.84
N SER A 84 -22.29 -14.34 -29.70
CA SER A 84 -23.40 -13.37 -29.68
C SER A 84 -23.91 -13.12 -31.11
N PRO A 85 -24.54 -14.12 -31.76
CA PRO A 85 -25.00 -14.02 -33.15
C PRO A 85 -25.99 -12.87 -33.39
N ASN A 86 -26.74 -12.47 -32.36
CA ASN A 86 -27.72 -11.39 -32.44
C ASN A 86 -27.17 -10.02 -31.98
N ASN A 87 -25.86 -9.90 -31.74
CA ASN A 87 -25.22 -8.67 -31.21
C ASN A 87 -25.94 -8.08 -29.99
N ALA A 88 -26.39 -8.92 -29.05
CA ALA A 88 -27.01 -8.43 -27.82
C ALA A 88 -25.98 -7.64 -26.99
N SER A 89 -26.40 -6.58 -26.29
CA SER A 89 -25.54 -5.77 -25.40
C SER A 89 -25.09 -6.51 -24.12
N LEU A 90 -25.14 -7.84 -24.12
CA LEU A 90 -24.79 -8.70 -22.99
C LEU A 90 -23.28 -8.63 -22.74
N GLN A 91 -22.93 -8.27 -21.51
CA GLN A 91 -21.53 -8.25 -21.05
C GLN A 91 -21.06 -9.64 -20.59
N PHE A 92 -21.99 -10.53 -20.20
CA PHE A 92 -21.71 -11.88 -19.72
C PHE A 92 -22.86 -12.83 -20.12
N LEU A 93 -22.55 -14.12 -20.26
CA LEU A 93 -23.52 -15.20 -20.43
C LEU A 93 -23.19 -16.31 -19.44
N GLU A 94 -24.22 -16.83 -18.78
CA GLU A 94 -24.09 -17.95 -17.86
C GLU A 94 -24.15 -19.30 -18.59
N GLY A 95 -23.61 -20.35 -17.98
CA GLY A 95 -23.62 -21.71 -18.55
C GLY A 95 -25.02 -22.22 -18.86
N LEU A 96 -25.09 -23.11 -19.86
CA LEU A 96 -26.28 -23.88 -20.23
C LEU A 96 -26.02 -25.34 -19.84
N ASP A 97 -26.92 -25.91 -19.04
CA ASP A 97 -26.95 -27.36 -18.82
C ASP A 97 -27.86 -27.99 -19.89
N PRO A 98 -27.31 -28.76 -20.85
CA PRO A 98 -28.09 -29.35 -21.93
C PRO A 98 -29.07 -30.44 -21.47
N ASN A 99 -28.97 -30.90 -20.22
CA ASN A 99 -29.85 -31.93 -19.65
C ASN A 99 -30.92 -31.35 -18.71
N ASN A 100 -30.97 -30.03 -18.52
CA ASN A 100 -31.93 -29.40 -17.61
C ASN A 100 -33.33 -29.35 -18.26
N ASN A 101 -34.12 -30.40 -18.05
CA ASN A 101 -35.50 -30.53 -18.52
C ASN A 101 -36.54 -29.90 -17.56
N ILE A 102 -36.10 -29.15 -16.56
CA ILE A 102 -37.01 -28.55 -15.57
C ILE A 102 -37.78 -27.39 -16.23
N ALA A 103 -39.11 -27.49 -16.27
CA ALA A 103 -39.96 -26.49 -16.93
C ALA A 103 -39.95 -25.13 -16.21
N ALA A 104 -40.14 -25.15 -14.88
CA ALA A 104 -40.09 -23.98 -14.01
C ALA A 104 -38.87 -24.06 -13.11
N ASN A 105 -37.90 -23.17 -13.33
CA ASN A 105 -36.68 -23.08 -12.53
C ASN A 105 -36.14 -21.66 -12.63
N VAL A 106 -36.29 -20.89 -11.58
CA VAL A 106 -35.74 -19.54 -11.44
C VAL A 106 -34.78 -19.52 -10.26
N GLY A 107 -33.82 -18.62 -10.28
CA GLY A 107 -32.90 -18.51 -9.16
C GLY A 107 -32.16 -17.20 -9.12
N VAL A 108 -31.59 -16.89 -7.97
CA VAL A 108 -30.81 -15.68 -7.76
C VAL A 108 -29.36 -15.96 -8.14
N THR A 109 -28.80 -15.15 -9.03
CA THR A 109 -27.44 -15.37 -9.59
C THR A 109 -26.43 -14.30 -9.19
N LEU A 110 -26.90 -13.15 -8.71
CA LEU A 110 -26.04 -12.05 -8.30
C LEU A 110 -26.72 -11.19 -7.23
N ILE A 111 -25.92 -10.69 -6.29
CA ILE A 111 -26.22 -9.52 -5.46
C ILE A 111 -25.07 -8.54 -5.69
N SER A 112 -25.33 -7.38 -6.31
CA SER A 112 -24.30 -6.43 -6.75
C SER A 112 -23.65 -5.66 -5.60
N SER A 113 -24.28 -5.66 -4.42
CA SER A 113 -23.85 -4.87 -3.26
C SER A 113 -22.83 -5.56 -2.36
N THR A 114 -22.31 -6.74 -2.71
CA THR A 114 -21.34 -7.48 -1.86
C THR A 114 -19.92 -6.93 -1.90
N VAL A 115 -19.77 -5.64 -2.17
CA VAL A 115 -18.47 -4.96 -2.19
C VAL A 115 -18.41 -4.11 -0.94
N ASP A 116 -17.36 -4.28 -0.14
CA ASP A 116 -17.12 -3.40 0.98
C ASP A 116 -16.82 -1.97 0.50
N GLY A 117 -17.32 -0.99 1.22
CA GLY A 117 -17.20 0.41 0.80
C GLY A 117 -17.48 1.38 1.93
N CYS A 118 -17.47 2.65 1.59
CA CYS A 118 -17.74 3.75 2.51
C CYS A 118 -18.97 4.52 2.06
N ALA A 119 -19.43 5.43 2.91
CA ALA A 119 -20.51 6.37 2.67
C ALA A 119 -21.86 5.71 2.33
N TYR A 120 -22.08 4.47 2.77
CA TYR A 120 -23.40 3.88 2.75
C TYR A 120 -24.37 4.69 3.62
N SER A 121 -25.65 4.69 3.23
CA SER A 121 -26.68 5.55 3.78
C SER A 121 -27.88 4.72 4.23
N ALA A 122 -28.91 5.40 4.75
CA ALA A 122 -30.16 4.75 5.13
C ALA A 122 -30.95 4.22 3.91
N ASN A 123 -30.59 4.64 2.69
CA ASN A 123 -31.29 4.32 1.44
C ASN A 123 -30.31 3.81 0.38
N THR A 124 -29.35 2.96 0.75
CA THR A 124 -28.38 2.42 -0.21
C THR A 124 -29.06 1.45 -1.17
N PRO A 125 -28.91 1.65 -2.50
CA PRO A 125 -29.48 0.72 -3.48
C PRO A 125 -28.69 -0.59 -3.53
N ILE A 126 -29.43 -1.69 -3.55
CA ILE A 126 -28.93 -3.06 -3.69
C ILE A 126 -29.61 -3.65 -4.92
N THR A 127 -28.83 -4.04 -5.93
CA THR A 127 -29.34 -4.73 -7.11
C THR A 127 -29.08 -6.22 -6.98
N PHE A 128 -30.08 -7.04 -7.28
CA PHE A 128 -29.92 -8.49 -7.42
C PHE A 128 -30.39 -8.95 -8.81
N ARG A 129 -29.86 -10.08 -9.27
CA ARG A 129 -30.22 -10.68 -10.56
C ARG A 129 -30.96 -11.99 -10.37
N VAL A 130 -32.13 -12.09 -10.98
CA VAL A 130 -32.85 -13.36 -11.12
C VAL A 130 -32.65 -13.88 -12.55
N ARG A 131 -32.40 -15.19 -12.66
CA ARG A 131 -32.32 -15.90 -13.93
C ARG A 131 -33.44 -16.94 -14.00
N ASN A 132 -34.06 -17.08 -15.16
CA ASN A 132 -34.85 -18.25 -15.49
C ASN A 132 -33.92 -19.32 -16.08
N PHE A 133 -33.67 -20.38 -15.33
CA PHE A 133 -32.93 -21.58 -15.76
C PHE A 133 -33.82 -22.63 -16.42
N GLY A 134 -35.15 -22.51 -16.26
CA GLY A 134 -36.12 -23.46 -16.77
C GLY A 134 -36.27 -23.39 -18.29
N SER A 135 -36.82 -24.46 -18.85
CA SER A 135 -37.07 -24.56 -20.29
C SER A 135 -38.30 -23.76 -20.76
N GLN A 136 -39.17 -23.35 -19.83
CA GLN A 136 -40.35 -22.51 -20.13
C GLN A 136 -40.19 -21.10 -19.59
N ALA A 137 -40.85 -20.14 -20.26
CA ALA A 137 -40.92 -18.77 -19.77
C ALA A 137 -41.73 -18.71 -18.46
N GLN A 138 -41.28 -17.86 -17.53
CA GLN A 138 -41.89 -17.70 -16.21
C GLN A 138 -42.40 -16.27 -16.01
N SER A 139 -43.44 -16.11 -15.20
CA SER A 139 -44.06 -14.82 -14.90
C SER A 139 -44.47 -14.75 -13.44
N ASN A 140 -44.67 -13.53 -12.94
CA ASN A 140 -45.13 -13.28 -11.57
C ASN A 140 -44.24 -13.97 -10.52
N ILE A 141 -42.92 -13.88 -10.69
CA ILE A 141 -41.95 -14.57 -9.84
C ILE A 141 -41.85 -13.82 -8.50
N PRO A 142 -42.31 -14.39 -7.38
CA PRO A 142 -42.21 -13.72 -6.08
C PRO A 142 -40.77 -13.82 -5.57
N VAL A 143 -40.26 -12.72 -5.00
CA VAL A 143 -38.91 -12.63 -4.43
C VAL A 143 -39.01 -11.96 -3.06
N THR A 144 -38.28 -12.49 -2.09
CA THR A 144 -38.12 -11.91 -0.75
C THR A 144 -36.66 -11.58 -0.49
N TRP A 145 -36.40 -10.61 0.37
CA TRP A 145 -35.05 -10.29 0.83
C TRP A 145 -35.01 -9.96 2.33
N THR A 146 -33.83 -10.17 2.91
CA THR A 146 -33.49 -9.79 4.28
C THR A 146 -32.11 -9.13 4.30
N VAL A 147 -31.98 -8.02 5.01
CA VAL A 147 -30.70 -7.36 5.31
C VAL A 147 -30.50 -7.36 6.82
N ARG A 148 -29.59 -8.21 7.29
CA ARG A 148 -29.27 -8.38 8.71
C ARG A 148 -28.03 -7.58 9.09
N ASN A 149 -28.14 -6.73 10.09
CA ASN A 149 -26.99 -6.12 10.77
C ASN A 149 -26.28 -7.20 11.60
N LEU A 150 -25.04 -7.55 11.27
CA LEU A 150 -24.33 -8.65 11.92
C LEU A 150 -23.81 -8.32 13.33
N THR A 151 -23.86 -7.06 13.73
CA THR A 151 -23.51 -6.63 15.09
C THR A 151 -24.71 -6.69 16.03
N THR A 152 -25.87 -6.19 15.58
CA THR A 152 -27.07 -6.10 16.43
C THR A 152 -28.11 -7.20 16.18
N ASN A 153 -27.93 -8.00 15.13
CA ASN A 153 -28.91 -8.96 14.60
C ASN A 153 -30.24 -8.34 14.16
N ALA A 154 -30.35 -7.01 14.07
CA ALA A 154 -31.54 -6.36 13.53
C ALA A 154 -31.72 -6.67 12.03
N GLU A 155 -32.95 -6.97 11.62
CA GLU A 155 -33.28 -7.33 10.24
C GLU A 155 -34.21 -6.31 9.58
N GLN A 156 -33.92 -6.03 8.32
CA GLN A 156 -34.83 -5.34 7.40
C GLN A 156 -35.31 -6.35 6.37
N THR A 157 -36.61 -6.50 6.18
CA THR A 157 -37.20 -7.46 5.24
C THR A 157 -38.02 -6.76 4.17
N GLY A 158 -38.10 -7.36 2.99
CA GLY A 158 -39.01 -6.89 1.95
C GLY A 158 -39.33 -7.98 0.92
N SER A 159 -40.26 -7.66 0.03
CA SER A 159 -40.71 -8.56 -1.03
C SER A 159 -41.10 -7.80 -2.29
N ILE A 160 -40.93 -8.43 -3.45
CA ILE A 160 -41.39 -7.93 -4.74
C ILE A 160 -41.84 -9.10 -5.60
N THR A 161 -42.82 -8.86 -6.47
CA THR A 161 -43.16 -9.80 -7.55
C THR A 161 -42.59 -9.25 -8.84
N ILE A 162 -41.71 -10.02 -9.49
CA ILE A 162 -41.19 -9.68 -10.81
C ILE A 162 -42.33 -9.87 -11.81
N GLY A 163 -42.87 -8.75 -12.29
CA GLY A 163 -43.90 -8.73 -13.32
C GLY A 163 -43.36 -9.02 -14.73
N GLY A 164 -44.28 -9.25 -15.66
CA GLY A 164 -43.94 -9.57 -17.06
C GLY A 164 -43.51 -11.03 -17.26
N THR A 165 -43.05 -11.34 -18.47
CA THR A 165 -42.58 -12.68 -18.85
C THR A 165 -41.06 -12.70 -18.93
N LEU A 166 -40.43 -13.46 -18.04
CA LEU A 166 -39.02 -13.78 -18.09
C LEU A 166 -38.84 -15.04 -18.94
N ALA A 167 -38.41 -14.84 -20.19
CA ALA A 167 -38.13 -15.94 -21.11
C ALA A 167 -37.12 -16.93 -20.52
N SER A 168 -37.16 -18.17 -21.01
CA SER A 168 -36.14 -19.18 -20.69
C SER A 168 -34.74 -18.60 -20.90
N ILE A 169 -33.78 -19.05 -20.07
CA ILE A 169 -32.36 -18.65 -20.03
C ILE A 169 -32.06 -17.16 -19.82
N SER A 170 -33.10 -16.32 -19.72
CA SER A 170 -32.99 -14.86 -19.60
C SER A 170 -32.85 -14.41 -18.14
N THR A 171 -32.38 -13.18 -17.96
CA THR A 171 -32.15 -12.58 -16.64
C THR A 171 -32.85 -11.24 -16.49
N VAL A 172 -33.15 -10.86 -15.26
CA VAL A 172 -33.67 -9.54 -14.90
C VAL A 172 -32.95 -9.02 -13.65
N ASP A 173 -32.61 -7.75 -13.65
CA ASP A 173 -32.01 -7.05 -12.52
C ASP A 173 -33.06 -6.22 -11.80
N ILE A 174 -33.14 -6.36 -10.48
CA ILE A 174 -34.10 -5.68 -9.62
C ILE A 174 -33.33 -4.96 -8.51
N THR A 175 -33.74 -3.74 -8.19
CA THR A 175 -33.10 -2.92 -7.15
C THR A 175 -34.07 -2.60 -6.02
N PHE A 176 -33.61 -2.75 -4.78
CA PHE A 176 -34.29 -2.27 -3.58
C PHE A 176 -33.33 -1.40 -2.75
N ASN A 177 -33.87 -0.58 -1.85
CA ASN A 177 -33.05 0.22 -0.94
C ASN A 177 -33.03 -0.40 0.46
N ALA A 178 -31.88 -0.34 1.13
CA ALA A 178 -31.73 -0.76 2.52
C ALA A 178 -30.87 0.22 3.32
N ASN A 179 -31.09 0.22 4.64
CA ASN A 179 -30.26 0.99 5.56
C ASN A 179 -28.95 0.25 5.86
N LEU A 180 -27.86 0.81 5.36
CA LEU A 180 -26.48 0.33 5.53
C LEU A 180 -25.60 1.41 6.18
N SER A 181 -26.22 2.42 6.82
CA SER A 181 -25.57 3.66 7.24
C SER A 181 -24.62 3.53 8.43
N SER A 182 -24.66 2.42 9.18
CA SER A 182 -23.86 2.28 10.41
C SER A 182 -22.39 2.00 10.08
N PRO A 183 -21.46 2.91 10.43
CA PRO A 183 -20.03 2.70 10.19
C PRO A 183 -19.46 1.49 10.94
N GLY A 184 -18.49 0.81 10.35
CA GLY A 184 -17.81 -0.37 10.92
C GLY A 184 -18.66 -1.63 10.98
N VAL A 185 -19.89 -1.61 10.46
CA VAL A 185 -20.83 -2.73 10.51
C VAL A 185 -20.82 -3.54 9.22
N SER A 186 -20.84 -4.86 9.37
CA SER A 186 -21.10 -5.79 8.27
C SER A 186 -22.58 -6.19 8.21
N TYR A 187 -23.09 -6.34 7.00
CA TYR A 187 -24.47 -6.70 6.72
C TYR A 187 -24.52 -7.98 5.90
N LEU A 188 -25.39 -8.91 6.29
CA LEU A 188 -25.73 -10.10 5.51
C LEU A 188 -27.01 -9.83 4.74
N ILE A 189 -26.92 -9.91 3.42
CA ILE A 189 -28.03 -9.76 2.49
C ILE A 189 -28.40 -11.15 1.99
N THR A 190 -29.66 -11.52 2.16
CA THR A 190 -30.22 -12.77 1.63
C THR A 190 -31.34 -12.40 0.67
N VAL A 191 -31.31 -12.96 -0.54
CA VAL A 191 -32.39 -12.83 -1.53
C VAL A 191 -32.87 -14.23 -1.90
N THR A 192 -34.18 -14.42 -2.02
CA THR A 192 -34.79 -15.73 -2.28
C THR A 192 -35.93 -15.62 -3.29
N THR A 193 -35.88 -16.38 -4.38
CA THR A 193 -37.03 -16.62 -5.25
C THR A 193 -37.99 -17.61 -4.59
N ASN A 194 -39.30 -17.40 -4.79
CA ASN A 194 -40.36 -18.22 -4.21
C ASN A 194 -41.36 -18.64 -5.29
N LEU A 195 -40.86 -19.02 -6.48
CA LEU A 195 -41.72 -19.46 -7.58
C LEU A 195 -42.40 -20.78 -7.21
N VAL A 196 -43.73 -20.82 -7.31
CA VAL A 196 -44.49 -22.05 -7.02
C VAL A 196 -44.19 -23.10 -8.09
N GLY A 197 -43.84 -24.31 -7.66
CA GLY A 197 -43.50 -25.41 -8.57
C GLY A 197 -42.10 -25.30 -9.17
N ASP A 198 -41.22 -24.47 -8.60
CA ASP A 198 -39.81 -24.47 -8.96
C ASP A 198 -39.19 -25.85 -8.75
N GLY A 199 -38.63 -26.43 -9.81
CA GLY A 199 -38.05 -27.76 -9.79
C GLY A 199 -36.62 -27.83 -9.25
N ASN A 200 -36.00 -26.70 -8.89
CA ASN A 200 -34.66 -26.67 -8.32
C ASN A 200 -34.52 -25.65 -7.19
N THR A 201 -34.88 -26.02 -5.97
CA THR A 201 -34.80 -25.09 -4.84
C THR A 201 -33.37 -24.71 -4.41
N ALA A 202 -32.34 -25.36 -4.94
CA ALA A 202 -30.95 -25.11 -4.55
C ALA A 202 -30.38 -23.80 -5.10
N ASN A 203 -30.98 -23.23 -6.15
CA ASN A 203 -30.59 -21.92 -6.71
C ASN A 203 -31.56 -20.79 -6.32
N ASP A 204 -32.56 -21.08 -5.49
CA ASP A 204 -33.56 -20.09 -5.09
C ASP A 204 -32.96 -18.97 -4.25
N GLN A 205 -31.96 -19.30 -3.43
CA GLN A 205 -31.38 -18.38 -2.47
C GLN A 205 -29.93 -18.04 -2.79
N LEU A 206 -29.61 -16.75 -2.72
CA LEU A 206 -28.24 -16.26 -2.71
C LEU A 206 -28.02 -15.36 -1.50
N GLN A 207 -26.83 -15.47 -0.93
CA GLN A 207 -26.37 -14.62 0.16
C GLN A 207 -25.15 -13.83 -0.24
N GLY A 208 -25.03 -12.64 0.33
CA GLY A 208 -23.94 -11.73 0.11
C GLY A 208 -23.65 -10.92 1.36
N THR A 209 -22.37 -10.63 1.62
CA THR A 209 -21.96 -9.77 2.73
C THR A 209 -21.28 -8.52 2.22
N LEU A 210 -21.51 -7.40 2.91
CA LEU A 210 -20.77 -6.16 2.70
C LEU A 210 -20.49 -5.50 4.04
N THR A 211 -19.45 -4.69 4.09
CA THR A 211 -19.06 -3.92 5.27
C THR A 211 -19.03 -2.43 4.95
N ASN A 212 -19.68 -1.63 5.79
CA ASN A 212 -19.50 -0.18 5.79
C ASN A 212 -18.17 0.16 6.48
N ARG A 213 -17.14 0.44 5.69
CA ARG A 213 -15.75 0.67 6.12
C ARG A 213 -15.44 2.13 6.46
N ASN A 214 -16.46 2.96 6.72
CA ASN A 214 -16.23 4.31 7.23
C ASN A 214 -15.30 4.25 8.47
N PRO A 215 -14.10 4.87 8.42
CA PRO A 215 -13.23 4.95 9.57
C PRO A 215 -13.91 5.69 10.72
N THR A 216 -13.76 5.19 11.95
CA THR A 216 -14.37 5.78 13.15
C THR A 216 -13.43 5.90 14.34
N VAL A 217 -12.29 5.20 14.31
CA VAL A 217 -11.26 5.26 15.35
C VAL A 217 -10.04 5.91 14.73
N ALA A 218 -9.64 7.07 15.23
CA ALA A 218 -8.45 7.78 14.78
C ALA A 218 -7.17 7.05 15.23
N ALA A 219 -6.07 7.32 14.52
CA ALA A 219 -4.74 6.94 14.99
C ALA A 219 -4.43 7.61 16.35
N SER A 220 -3.39 7.13 17.03
CA SER A 220 -2.97 7.67 18.34
C SER A 220 -1.47 7.47 18.59
N ASN A 221 -0.97 7.95 19.72
CA ASN A 221 0.38 7.71 20.22
C ASN A 221 1.51 8.04 19.21
N ILE A 222 1.47 9.25 18.64
CA ILE A 222 2.54 9.72 17.75
C ILE A 222 3.83 9.87 18.57
N THR A 223 4.90 9.25 18.09
CA THR A 223 6.25 9.31 18.66
C THR A 223 7.29 9.55 17.57
N PHE A 224 8.43 10.12 17.95
CA PHE A 224 9.50 10.48 17.04
C PHE A 224 10.80 9.80 17.46
N SER A 225 11.55 9.26 16.50
CA SER A 225 12.83 8.57 16.72
C SER A 225 13.77 8.80 15.54
N ASN A 226 15.03 8.35 15.66
CA ASN A 226 16.06 8.48 14.61
C ASN A 226 16.16 9.92 14.06
N ILE A 227 16.05 10.89 14.96
CA ILE A 227 16.04 12.31 14.59
C ILE A 227 17.48 12.71 14.26
N THR A 228 17.71 13.11 13.02
CA THR A 228 18.95 13.75 12.56
C THR A 228 18.71 15.23 12.31
N SER A 229 19.62 15.92 11.63
CA SER A 229 19.38 17.31 11.19
C SER A 229 18.49 17.40 9.94
N THR A 230 18.34 16.31 9.18
CA THR A 230 17.63 16.32 7.89
C THR A 230 16.62 15.19 7.74
N SER A 231 16.42 14.37 8.77
CA SER A 231 15.48 13.26 8.77
C SER A 231 14.94 12.93 10.15
N MET A 232 13.80 12.22 10.18
CA MET A 232 13.26 11.61 11.38
C MET A 232 12.36 10.42 11.03
N THR A 233 12.15 9.53 11.99
CA THR A 233 11.12 8.49 11.93
C THR A 233 9.94 8.88 12.81
N ILE A 234 8.74 8.83 12.23
CA ILE A 234 7.45 9.06 12.89
C ILE A 234 6.80 7.69 13.07
N THR A 235 6.46 7.31 14.29
CA THR A 235 5.72 6.09 14.59
C THR A 235 4.42 6.42 15.30
N PHE A 236 3.35 5.68 15.02
CA PHE A 236 2.03 5.89 15.60
C PHE A 236 1.31 4.56 15.80
N THR A 237 0.22 4.57 16.55
CA THR A 237 -0.72 3.44 16.63
C THR A 237 -1.85 3.67 15.64
N GLY A 238 -2.05 2.73 14.71
CA GLY A 238 -3.16 2.80 13.75
C GLY A 238 -4.53 2.64 14.43
N GLY A 239 -5.52 3.32 13.88
CA GLY A 239 -6.94 3.18 14.19
C GLY A 239 -7.58 2.01 13.47
N ASN A 240 -8.84 2.17 13.06
CA ASN A 240 -9.62 1.07 12.47
C ASN A 240 -9.69 1.06 10.93
N ALA A 241 -9.04 2.00 10.24
CA ALA A 241 -8.99 1.98 8.78
C ALA A 241 -7.88 1.07 8.25
N ARG A 242 -8.00 0.70 6.97
CA ARG A 242 -6.98 -0.09 6.26
C ARG A 242 -5.71 0.69 5.97
N ASN A 243 -5.81 2.01 5.82
CA ASN A 243 -4.69 2.88 5.46
C ASN A 243 -4.62 4.11 6.35
N ARG A 244 -3.42 4.70 6.43
CA ARG A 244 -3.13 5.93 7.14
C ARG A 244 -2.35 6.88 6.26
N MET A 245 -2.61 8.16 6.43
CA MET A 245 -1.91 9.25 5.78
C MET A 245 -1.23 10.12 6.84
N VAL A 246 0.04 10.46 6.63
CA VAL A 246 0.78 11.38 7.48
C VAL A 246 0.93 12.71 6.75
N VAL A 247 0.44 13.78 7.37
CA VAL A 247 0.60 15.16 6.91
C VAL A 247 1.57 15.87 7.84
N MET A 248 2.51 16.61 7.28
CA MET A 248 3.58 17.28 8.01
C MET A 248 3.72 18.73 7.59
N LYS A 249 4.01 19.62 8.54
CA LYS A 249 4.18 21.06 8.31
C LYS A 249 5.35 21.61 9.12
N GLN A 250 6.11 22.53 8.54
CA GLN A 250 7.23 23.20 9.20
C GLN A 250 6.76 24.45 9.96
N GLY A 251 7.32 24.69 11.14
CA GLY A 251 7.27 25.96 11.86
C GLY A 251 5.96 26.31 12.58
N SER A 252 4.84 25.66 12.24
CA SER A 252 3.54 25.92 12.89
C SER A 252 2.67 24.68 12.98
N ALA A 253 1.79 24.65 13.99
CA ALA A 253 0.81 23.59 14.17
C ALA A 253 -0.15 23.48 12.97
N LEU A 254 -0.65 22.27 12.75
CA LEU A 254 -1.67 22.00 11.74
C LEU A 254 -3.01 22.63 12.17
N THR A 255 -3.73 23.17 11.21
CA THR A 255 -5.13 23.56 11.37
C THR A 255 -6.01 22.74 10.42
N ILE A 256 -7.34 22.90 10.49
CA ILE A 256 -8.28 22.26 9.56
C ILE A 256 -7.95 22.57 8.09
N ALA A 257 -7.36 23.73 7.80
CA ALA A 257 -6.94 24.07 6.44
C ALA A 257 -5.80 23.17 5.90
N ASN A 258 -5.14 22.41 6.78
CA ASN A 258 -4.11 21.45 6.44
C ASN A 258 -4.63 20.00 6.35
N TYR A 259 -5.92 19.77 6.57
CA TYR A 259 -6.50 18.42 6.60
C TYR A 259 -6.91 17.98 5.18
N PRO A 260 -6.82 16.66 4.88
CA PRO A 260 -7.29 16.13 3.60
C PRO A 260 -8.79 16.36 3.41
N VAL A 261 -9.19 16.51 2.17
CA VAL A 261 -10.60 16.63 1.78
C VAL A 261 -11.11 15.28 1.27
N ASN A 262 -12.28 14.86 1.75
CA ASN A 262 -12.91 13.62 1.31
C ASN A 262 -13.14 13.60 -0.21
N GLY A 263 -12.89 12.43 -0.82
CA GLY A 263 -12.95 12.21 -2.25
C GLY A 263 -11.77 12.76 -3.05
N GLN A 264 -10.87 13.53 -2.43
CA GLN A 264 -9.67 14.04 -3.10
C GLN A 264 -8.49 13.09 -2.89
N PRO A 265 -7.89 12.57 -3.98
CA PRO A 265 -6.65 11.80 -3.89
C PRO A 265 -5.47 12.73 -3.62
N TYR A 266 -4.53 12.27 -2.81
CA TYR A 266 -3.24 12.91 -2.58
C TYR A 266 -2.13 11.89 -2.86
N SER A 267 -0.98 12.37 -3.34
CA SER A 267 0.25 11.59 -3.44
C SER A 267 1.15 11.85 -2.23
N SER A 268 1.80 10.81 -1.72
CA SER A 268 2.81 10.93 -0.66
C SER A 268 4.23 10.78 -1.19
N ASP A 269 5.19 11.45 -0.55
CA ASP A 269 6.62 11.20 -0.74
C ASP A 269 7.37 11.30 0.59
N SER A 270 8.36 10.44 0.84
CA SER A 270 9.15 10.47 2.07
C SER A 270 10.08 11.69 2.17
N ASN A 271 10.36 12.39 1.07
CA ASN A 271 11.05 13.67 1.10
C ASN A 271 10.04 14.78 1.38
N PHE A 272 10.29 15.55 2.45
CA PHE A 272 9.47 16.69 2.78
C PHE A 272 9.41 17.69 1.61
N GLU A 273 8.23 18.28 1.41
CA GLU A 273 7.86 19.19 0.30
C GLU A 273 7.67 18.58 -1.09
N VAL A 274 7.82 17.25 -1.26
CA VAL A 274 7.63 16.59 -2.57
C VAL A 274 6.22 16.03 -2.76
N GLY A 275 5.61 15.48 -1.71
CA GLY A 275 4.23 15.00 -1.75
C GLY A 275 3.21 16.11 -1.99
N SER A 276 1.95 15.74 -2.14
CA SER A 276 0.86 16.72 -2.33
C SER A 276 0.80 17.75 -1.20
N SER A 277 0.62 19.03 -1.55
CA SER A 277 0.49 20.12 -0.57
C SER A 277 -0.96 20.35 -0.17
N ILE A 278 -1.20 20.58 1.13
CA ILE A 278 -2.50 20.87 1.73
C ILE A 278 -2.35 22.07 2.67
N GLY A 279 -2.72 23.26 2.18
CA GLY A 279 -2.66 24.50 2.98
C GLY A 279 -1.25 24.84 3.50
N GLY A 280 -0.19 24.46 2.78
CA GLY A 280 1.21 24.63 3.19
C GLY A 280 1.76 23.52 4.09
N ALA A 281 1.00 22.44 4.32
CA ALA A 281 1.51 21.17 4.81
C ALA A 281 1.73 20.19 3.62
N TYR A 282 2.41 19.08 3.85
CA TYR A 282 2.73 18.10 2.81
C TYR A 282 2.42 16.67 3.27
N VAL A 283 1.93 15.85 2.35
CA VAL A 283 1.68 14.43 2.59
C VAL A 283 2.99 13.66 2.49
N VAL A 284 3.49 13.14 3.61
CA VAL A 284 4.81 12.49 3.69
C VAL A 284 4.74 10.96 3.72
N TYR A 285 3.54 10.40 3.91
CA TYR A 285 3.32 8.96 3.89
C TYR A 285 1.86 8.61 3.62
N GLN A 286 1.64 7.53 2.88
CA GLN A 286 0.36 6.84 2.74
C GLN A 286 0.58 5.33 2.71
N GLY A 287 -0.24 4.57 3.43
CA GLY A 287 -0.21 3.11 3.39
C GLY A 287 -0.80 2.45 4.62
N SER A 288 -0.72 1.11 4.67
CA SER A 288 -1.23 0.28 5.78
C SER A 288 -0.24 0.10 6.93
N GLY A 289 0.92 0.75 6.88
CA GLY A 289 1.91 0.73 7.96
C GLY A 289 1.58 1.73 9.06
N ASN A 290 2.38 1.67 10.13
CA ASN A 290 2.25 2.50 11.33
C ASN A 290 3.49 3.38 11.57
N GLN A 291 4.29 3.58 10.52
CA GLN A 291 5.54 4.31 10.58
C GLN A 291 5.81 5.02 9.24
N ALA A 292 6.36 6.23 9.33
CA ALA A 292 6.86 7.01 8.21
C ALA A 292 8.30 7.46 8.51
N THR A 293 9.24 7.24 7.60
CA THR A 293 10.56 7.88 7.68
C THR A 293 10.60 9.03 6.69
N VAL A 294 10.91 10.22 7.18
CA VAL A 294 10.89 11.46 6.41
C VAL A 294 12.30 12.03 6.31
N SER A 295 12.70 12.48 5.12
CA SER A 295 13.98 13.10 4.80
C SER A 295 13.78 14.50 4.21
N ASN A 296 14.88 15.16 3.83
CA ASN A 296 14.89 16.51 3.26
C ASN A 296 14.35 17.58 4.24
N LEU A 297 14.64 17.41 5.54
CA LEU A 297 14.25 18.36 6.58
C LEU A 297 15.28 19.49 6.71
N THR A 298 14.80 20.67 7.07
CA THR A 298 15.64 21.83 7.37
C THR A 298 16.23 21.69 8.78
N PRO A 299 17.56 21.73 8.95
CA PRO A 299 18.19 21.68 10.26
C PRO A 299 17.64 22.75 11.21
N ASN A 300 17.58 22.41 12.51
CA ASN A 300 17.06 23.29 13.57
C ASN A 300 15.58 23.70 13.43
N ALA A 301 14.81 23.11 12.50
CA ALA A 301 13.40 23.42 12.32
C ALA A 301 12.49 22.53 13.19
N THR A 302 11.36 23.07 13.62
CA THR A 302 10.30 22.31 14.28
C THR A 302 9.26 21.88 13.26
N TYR A 303 8.86 20.61 13.32
CA TYR A 303 7.85 20.04 12.44
C TYR A 303 6.65 19.53 13.23
N PHE A 304 5.47 19.74 12.66
CA PHE A 304 4.18 19.35 13.21
C PHE A 304 3.55 18.31 12.29
N VAL A 305 3.01 17.24 12.88
CA VAL A 305 2.51 16.06 12.19
C VAL A 305 1.07 15.81 12.59
N GLY A 306 0.26 15.36 11.63
CA GLY A 306 -1.08 14.83 11.83
C GLY A 306 -1.24 13.50 11.08
N VAL A 307 -1.90 12.53 11.71
CA VAL A 307 -2.12 11.20 11.12
C VAL A 307 -3.61 10.97 10.91
N PHE A 308 -3.99 10.66 9.67
CA PHE A 308 -5.37 10.48 9.25
C PHE A 308 -5.61 9.03 8.85
N GLU A 309 -6.60 8.40 9.46
CA GLU A 309 -7.10 7.11 8.99
C GLU A 309 -7.91 7.33 7.72
N TYR A 310 -7.75 6.46 6.73
CA TYR A 310 -8.54 6.53 5.50
C TYR A 310 -8.82 5.17 4.89
N ASP A 311 -9.93 5.09 4.18
CA ASP A 311 -10.34 3.91 3.44
C ASP A 311 -11.09 4.29 2.16
N CYS A 312 -11.42 3.28 1.35
CA CYS A 312 -12.33 3.31 0.22
C CYS A 312 -11.86 4.07 -1.02
N THR A 313 -12.60 3.89 -2.11
CA THR A 313 -12.43 4.59 -3.38
C THR A 313 -13.82 5.01 -3.88
N PRO A 314 -14.12 6.31 -4.03
CA PRO A 314 -13.29 7.47 -3.66
C PRO A 314 -12.95 7.50 -2.17
N VAL A 315 -11.80 8.09 -1.84
CA VAL A 315 -11.21 8.03 -0.50
C VAL A 315 -12.03 8.79 0.55
N LEU A 316 -12.18 8.21 1.73
CA LEU A 316 -12.81 8.82 2.89
C LEU A 316 -11.81 8.88 4.05
N TYR A 317 -11.50 10.08 4.53
CA TYR A 317 -10.58 10.36 5.63
C TYR A 317 -11.34 10.60 6.94
N LEU A 318 -10.79 10.13 8.05
CA LEU A 318 -11.23 10.50 9.39
C LEU A 318 -10.56 11.82 9.81
N ILE A 319 -11.34 12.89 9.78
CA ILE A 319 -10.87 14.26 10.07
C ILE A 319 -11.28 14.78 11.46
N SER A 320 -12.01 13.98 12.23
CA SER A 320 -12.34 14.28 13.62
C SER A 320 -11.29 13.68 14.56
N ASN A 321 -11.00 14.38 15.66
CA ASN A 321 -10.06 13.93 16.71
C ASN A 321 -8.69 13.50 16.16
N VAL A 322 -8.19 14.20 15.16
CA VAL A 322 -6.92 13.88 14.49
C VAL A 322 -5.78 13.97 15.50
N PRO A 323 -4.99 12.89 15.70
CA PRO A 323 -3.81 12.95 16.56
C PRO A 323 -2.79 13.89 15.93
N THR A 324 -2.23 14.76 16.74
CA THR A 324 -1.13 15.64 16.33
C THR A 324 0.08 15.48 17.26
N GLY A 325 1.26 15.73 16.71
CA GLY A 325 2.51 15.72 17.47
C GLY A 325 3.51 16.67 16.82
N SER A 326 4.54 17.07 17.55
CA SER A 326 5.64 17.85 17.00
C SER A 326 6.98 17.47 17.58
N THR A 327 8.03 17.70 16.80
CA THR A 327 9.41 17.56 17.24
C THR A 327 10.31 18.53 16.49
N GLN A 328 11.43 18.89 17.09
CA GLN A 328 12.49 19.64 16.43
C GLN A 328 13.55 18.67 15.90
N VAL A 329 14.05 18.93 14.70
CA VAL A 329 15.23 18.22 14.16
C VAL A 329 16.53 18.85 14.66
N LEU A 330 17.62 18.10 14.66
CA LEU A 330 18.90 18.57 15.18
C LEU A 330 19.45 19.75 14.37
N SER A 331 20.21 20.62 15.01
CA SER A 331 20.76 21.83 14.35
C SER A 331 21.98 21.53 13.47
N ILE A 332 22.70 20.43 13.74
CA ILE A 332 23.90 20.01 13.02
C ILE A 332 23.82 18.49 12.85
N GLU A 333 24.09 18.00 11.64
CA GLU A 333 24.42 16.59 11.43
C GLU A 333 25.76 16.38 12.15
N ASP A 334 25.83 15.56 13.20
CA ASP A 334 27.11 15.19 13.81
C ASP A 334 27.85 14.28 12.82
N LYS A 335 28.34 14.91 11.76
CA LYS A 335 29.18 14.33 10.75
C LYS A 335 30.52 14.18 11.44
N GLN A 336 30.65 13.13 12.25
CA GLN A 336 31.91 12.59 12.70
C GLN A 336 32.71 12.32 11.41
N LEU A 337 33.48 13.32 11.00
CA LEU A 337 34.38 13.20 9.87
C LEU A 337 35.40 12.15 10.28
N GLU A 338 35.22 10.92 9.78
CA GLU A 338 36.24 9.89 9.80
C GLU A 338 37.41 10.33 8.90
N VAL A 339 38.14 11.32 9.37
CA VAL A 339 39.47 11.62 8.84
C VAL A 339 40.33 10.43 9.29
N ASN A 340 40.82 9.65 8.32
CA ASN A 340 41.74 8.52 8.57
C ASN A 340 43.12 9.05 8.98
N LEU A 341 43.16 9.68 10.15
CA LEU A 341 44.28 10.36 10.76
C LEU A 341 44.87 9.47 11.83
N LYS A 342 46.10 9.01 11.61
CA LYS A 342 46.88 8.25 12.58
C LYS A 342 47.95 9.14 13.18
N VAL A 343 48.15 9.00 14.49
CA VAL A 343 49.20 9.70 15.25
C VAL A 343 49.92 8.67 16.10
N TYR A 344 51.23 8.51 15.90
CA TYR A 344 52.04 7.50 16.57
C TYR A 344 53.52 7.89 16.67
N PRO A 345 54.27 7.39 17.66
CA PRO A 345 53.77 6.64 18.81
C PRO A 345 52.97 7.53 19.76
N ASN A 346 52.07 6.93 20.53
CA ASN A 346 51.39 7.60 21.63
C ASN A 346 51.27 6.58 22.78
N PRO A 347 51.99 6.73 23.90
CA PRO A 347 52.85 7.86 24.28
C PRO A 347 54.09 8.09 23.41
N ALA A 348 54.64 9.31 23.41
CA ALA A 348 55.84 9.71 22.67
C ALA A 348 56.82 10.51 23.55
N SER A 349 58.12 10.45 23.27
CA SER A 349 59.14 11.27 23.95
C SER A 349 59.70 12.35 23.02
N ASP A 350 60.28 11.94 21.88
CA ASP A 350 61.05 12.86 21.04
C ASP A 350 60.24 13.45 19.88
N PHE A 351 59.34 12.65 19.31
CA PHE A 351 58.53 13.03 18.17
C PHE A 351 57.25 12.22 18.07
N ILE A 352 56.31 12.73 17.30
CA ILE A 352 55.16 11.99 16.77
C ILE A 352 55.16 12.04 15.25
N SER A 353 54.75 10.95 14.63
CA SER A 353 54.41 10.86 13.23
C SER A 353 52.91 11.00 13.05
N ILE A 354 52.52 11.73 12.00
CA ILE A 354 51.16 11.91 11.57
C ILE A 354 51.03 11.35 10.17
N GLU A 355 50.03 10.51 9.96
CA GLU A 355 49.66 9.97 8.67
C GLU A 355 48.21 10.36 8.36
N LEU A 356 48.01 11.01 7.21
CA LEU A 356 46.70 11.37 6.67
C LEU A 356 46.61 10.93 5.21
N ASN A 357 45.89 9.83 4.97
CA ASN A 357 45.68 9.24 3.64
C ASN A 357 44.32 9.65 3.08
N ASP A 358 44.06 10.95 3.03
CA ASP A 358 42.85 11.51 2.40
C ASP A 358 43.18 12.85 1.73
N ASN A 359 43.09 12.90 0.41
CA ASN A 359 43.46 14.06 -0.42
C ASN A 359 42.37 15.14 -0.49
N ARG A 360 41.18 14.89 0.10
CA ARG A 360 40.07 15.87 0.14
C ARG A 360 40.29 16.99 1.15
N TYR A 361 41.33 16.87 1.98
CA TYR A 361 41.62 17.71 3.14
C TYR A 361 42.99 18.36 3.01
N SER A 362 43.16 19.61 3.42
CA SER A 362 44.46 20.29 3.45
C SER A 362 44.86 20.53 4.90
N VAL A 363 45.92 19.89 5.39
CA VAL A 363 46.46 20.23 6.72
C VAL A 363 47.34 21.46 6.54
N ALA A 364 46.86 22.62 6.97
CA ALA A 364 47.64 23.86 6.95
C ALA A 364 48.36 24.07 8.30
N GLU A 365 47.66 23.74 9.39
CA GLU A 365 48.10 24.09 10.75
C GLU A 365 47.72 23.00 11.74
N ILE A 366 48.68 22.64 12.59
CA ILE A 366 48.48 21.73 13.71
C ILE A 366 48.82 22.48 14.99
N ASN A 367 47.84 22.59 15.88
CA ASN A 367 48.00 23.22 17.19
C ASN A 367 48.09 22.16 18.27
N LEU A 368 49.17 22.19 19.04
CA LEU A 368 49.32 21.40 20.26
C LEU A 368 48.85 22.25 21.44
N THR A 369 47.81 21.81 22.14
CA THR A 369 47.27 22.50 23.32
C THR A 369 47.39 21.63 24.56
N ASN A 370 47.48 22.25 25.73
CA ASN A 370 47.29 21.54 27.00
C ASN A 370 45.80 21.25 27.25
N THR A 371 45.49 20.53 28.33
CA THR A 371 44.11 20.20 28.72
C THR A 371 43.23 21.40 29.08
N LEU A 372 43.82 22.58 29.30
CA LEU A 372 43.11 23.85 29.52
C LEU A 372 42.88 24.63 28.21
N GLY A 373 43.26 24.08 27.06
CA GLY A 373 43.10 24.72 25.75
C GLY A 373 44.17 25.77 25.42
N LYS A 374 45.18 25.97 26.27
CA LYS A 374 46.29 26.89 25.98
C LYS A 374 47.18 26.29 24.89
N SER A 375 47.41 27.05 23.81
CA SER A 375 48.36 26.66 22.76
C SER A 375 49.78 26.61 23.32
N ILE A 376 50.45 25.49 23.06
CA ILE A 376 51.82 25.19 23.49
C ILE A 376 52.77 25.33 22.31
N LYS A 377 52.39 24.79 21.14
CA LYS A 377 53.19 24.85 19.92
C LYS A 377 52.27 24.76 18.70
N THR A 378 52.61 25.51 17.66
CA THR A 378 51.92 25.47 16.37
C THR A 378 52.89 24.98 15.32
N TYR A 379 52.49 23.96 14.55
CA TYR A 379 53.26 23.43 13.43
C TYR A 379 52.58 23.85 12.14
N GLN A 380 53.30 24.61 11.33
CA GLN A 380 52.91 24.97 9.97
C GLN A 380 53.44 23.90 9.04
N ILE A 381 52.56 23.24 8.29
CA ILE A 381 52.97 22.13 7.43
C ILE A 381 52.42 22.36 6.03
N LYS A 382 53.28 22.22 5.03
CA LYS A 382 52.89 22.26 3.62
C LYS A 382 52.66 20.83 3.14
N ARG A 383 51.52 20.58 2.51
CA ARG A 383 51.22 19.30 1.88
C ARG A 383 51.89 19.27 0.50
N GLU A 384 52.84 18.36 0.32
CA GLU A 384 53.59 18.20 -0.94
C GLU A 384 53.10 17.00 -1.78
N SER A 385 52.21 16.14 -1.25
CA SER A 385 51.65 14.99 -1.99
C SER A 385 50.29 14.51 -1.44
N ASP A 386 49.67 13.56 -2.15
CA ASP A 386 48.40 12.92 -1.79
C ASP A 386 48.45 12.05 -0.53
N ASN A 387 49.61 11.53 -0.14
CA ASN A 387 49.81 10.84 1.14
C ASN A 387 50.59 11.75 2.09
N PHE A 388 49.88 12.34 3.04
CA PHE A 388 50.52 13.27 3.98
C PHE A 388 51.14 12.50 5.13
N ASN A 389 52.46 12.58 5.23
CA ASN A 389 53.23 12.10 6.37
C ASN A 389 54.08 13.24 6.92
N ALA A 390 53.94 13.52 8.23
CA ALA A 390 54.72 14.55 8.89
C ALA A 390 55.26 14.06 10.24
N LYS A 391 56.49 14.47 10.57
CA LYS A 391 57.14 14.18 11.84
C LYS A 391 57.24 15.47 12.65
N LEU A 392 56.60 15.52 13.81
CA LEU A 392 56.61 16.69 14.69
C LEU A 392 57.51 16.44 15.89
N SER A 393 58.49 17.33 16.10
CA SER A 393 59.36 17.28 17.27
C SER A 393 58.64 17.71 18.54
N LEU A 394 58.87 16.95 19.62
CA LEU A 394 58.35 17.18 20.96
C LEU A 394 59.44 17.52 21.99
N GLN A 395 60.70 17.70 21.57
CA GLN A 395 61.85 17.84 22.47
C GLN A 395 61.73 18.99 23.51
N ASP A 396 61.01 20.07 23.16
CA ASP A 396 60.80 21.22 24.05
C ASP A 396 59.45 21.18 24.79
N ILE A 397 58.72 20.07 24.67
CA ILE A 397 57.39 19.91 25.25
C ILE A 397 57.53 19.16 26.59
N PRO A 398 57.12 19.77 27.71
CA PRO A 398 57.15 19.08 29.00
C PRO A 398 56.33 17.78 28.98
N LYS A 399 56.66 16.88 29.91
CA LYS A 399 55.90 15.64 30.08
C LYS A 399 54.47 15.96 30.50
N GLY A 400 53.49 15.33 29.86
CA GLY A 400 52.08 15.62 30.13
C GLY A 400 51.11 15.12 29.07
N ILE A 401 49.84 15.45 29.27
CA ILE A 401 48.75 15.13 28.35
C ILE A 401 48.41 16.36 27.52
N TYR A 402 48.33 16.18 26.20
CA TYR A 402 48.07 17.25 25.26
C TYR A 402 47.01 16.85 24.23
N ILE A 403 46.41 17.84 23.58
CA ILE A 403 45.47 17.68 22.48
C ILE A 403 46.12 18.28 21.23
N LEU A 404 46.27 17.46 20.19
CA LEU A 404 46.56 17.94 18.84
C LEU A 404 45.24 18.31 18.17
N GLN A 405 45.13 19.56 17.76
CA GLN A 405 44.05 20.06 16.93
C GLN A 405 44.55 20.22 15.49
N PHE A 406 43.89 19.53 14.57
CA PHE A 406 44.17 19.59 13.15
C PHE A 406 43.11 20.44 12.47
N ASN A 407 43.53 21.50 11.79
CA ASN A 407 42.64 22.27 10.93
C ASN A 407 42.88 21.84 9.48
N THR A 408 41.90 21.16 8.89
CA THR A 408 42.02 20.55 7.56
C THR A 408 41.42 21.39 6.43
N GLY A 409 41.11 22.66 6.71
CA GLY A 409 40.42 23.59 5.80
C GLY A 409 38.91 23.35 5.70
N LYS A 410 38.46 22.09 5.77
CA LYS A 410 37.04 21.70 5.75
C LYS A 410 36.52 21.24 7.11
N ALA A 411 37.39 20.82 8.01
CA ALA A 411 37.03 20.26 9.31
C ALA A 411 38.09 20.53 10.37
N LYS A 412 37.69 20.42 11.63
CA LYS A 412 38.60 20.32 12.78
C LYS A 412 38.53 18.91 13.34
N THR A 413 39.67 18.27 13.55
CA THR A 413 39.75 16.97 14.24
C THR A 413 40.79 17.02 15.35
N TYR A 414 40.64 16.14 16.34
CA TYR A 414 41.40 16.18 17.58
C TYR A 414 42.01 14.81 17.90
N LYS A 415 43.26 14.79 18.38
CA LYS A 415 43.90 13.58 18.91
C LYS A 415 44.57 13.89 20.24
N LYS A 416 44.23 13.11 21.27
CA LYS A 416 44.96 13.13 22.54
C LYS A 416 46.32 12.47 22.36
N ILE A 417 47.37 13.10 22.86
CA ILE A 417 48.71 12.51 22.95
C ILE A 417 49.26 12.61 24.38
N ILE A 418 50.18 11.72 24.71
CA ILE A 418 50.91 11.67 25.98
C ILE A 418 52.40 11.87 25.65
N VAL A 419 53.02 12.89 26.26
CA VAL A 419 54.45 13.17 26.15
C VAL A 419 55.15 12.66 27.41
N ASN A 420 56.17 11.80 27.24
CA ASN A 420 56.82 11.01 28.29
C ASN A 420 58.25 11.42 28.61
#